data_AF-A0A255YU84-F1
#
_entry.id   AF-A0A255YU84-F1
#
_cell.length_a   1.000
_cell.length_b   1.000
_cell.length_c   1.000
_cell.angle_alpha   90.00
_cell.angle_beta   90.00
_cell.angle_gamma   90.00
#
_symmetry.space_group_name_H-M   'P 1'
#
loop_
_entity.id
_entity.type
_entity.pdbx_description
1 polymer ?
#
loop_
_entity_poly.entity_id
_entity_poly.type
_entity_poly.pdbx_seq_one_letter_code
_entity_poly.pdbx_strand_id
1 'polypeptide(L)'
;MKKKLNLTFITLLFLTVMSCSDDDNTVASPSNAPQLIAPENNTSIVLDPEFASNPAITFVWNHAGYNVATEIDYKVEVATAGSNFAEPTQAGATTSNRFLVLSVADLNAAALEAGLTPFEAGNLNVRVTATLGDNADMPMISNVITISVTPYTTENPKLYIRGNFLSDSGYGPNWGDNTNPPFIAGDGFGSPSYEGFIYMNNPNPEFKLIPNAVNFEGDYGDANASGNSGNLIQEGESNIKVSGAGYYLVRANTDALTYNVIPTEWGIVGNATPGGWGNSTPMTYDPATKKWSVTLMLTAQAAPDNGFKFRANNQWTYNFGDNVLNDPERKLRYDGVNIGVATTGMYTVTLDLSNPRNYSYTITPQ
;
A
#
# COMPACT_ATOMS: atom_id res chain seq x y z
N MET A 1 -28.36 -90.06 -6.39
CA MET A 1 -27.78 -89.71 -5.07
C MET A 1 -26.31 -90.12 -5.09
N LYS A 2 -25.41 -89.13 -5.05
CA LYS A 2 -23.95 -89.26 -5.24
C LYS A 2 -23.23 -88.61 -4.04
N LYS A 3 -22.05 -89.14 -3.71
CA LYS A 3 -21.06 -88.64 -2.73
C LYS A 3 -20.91 -87.11 -2.75
N LYS A 4 -20.66 -86.48 -1.58
CA LYS A 4 -19.69 -85.38 -1.36
C LYS A 4 -19.64 -84.90 0.10
N LEU A 5 -18.42 -84.92 0.65
CA LEU A 5 -17.73 -83.98 1.55
C LEU A 5 -18.46 -83.33 2.76
N ASN A 6 -17.83 -83.37 3.94
CA ASN A 6 -17.64 -82.20 4.81
C ASN A 6 -16.52 -82.40 5.87
N LEU A 7 -15.52 -81.51 5.80
CA LEU A 7 -14.82 -80.76 6.87
C LEU A 7 -14.55 -81.47 8.22
N THR A 8 -13.29 -81.60 8.68
CA THR A 8 -12.52 -80.50 9.31
C THR A 8 -11.03 -80.89 9.36
N PHE A 9 -10.17 -80.00 8.84
CA PHE A 9 -8.77 -80.24 8.48
C PHE A 9 -7.81 -79.55 9.49
N ILE A 10 -6.76 -80.26 9.87
CA ILE A 10 -5.37 -79.81 10.13
C ILE A 10 -5.19 -78.36 10.58
N THR A 11 -4.88 -78.16 11.86
CA THR A 11 -4.28 -76.89 12.34
C THR A 11 -3.50 -77.10 13.63
N LEU A 12 -2.20 -77.33 13.53
CA LEU A 12 -1.25 -77.00 14.59
C LEU A 12 0.11 -76.64 13.98
N LEU A 13 0.54 -75.41 14.28
CA LEU A 13 1.91 -74.88 14.20
C LEU A 13 2.46 -74.47 12.83
N PHE A 14 2.28 -73.19 12.47
CA PHE A 14 3.36 -72.35 11.91
C PHE A 14 3.04 -70.87 12.21
N LEU A 15 3.61 -70.39 13.32
CA LEU A 15 3.70 -68.98 13.67
C LEU A 15 5.00 -68.47 13.05
N THR A 16 4.93 -67.98 11.82
CA THR A 16 6.00 -67.16 11.21
C THR A 16 5.35 -66.02 10.45
N VAL A 17 5.35 -64.87 11.13
CA VAL A 17 5.54 -63.53 10.57
C VAL A 17 5.88 -63.51 9.08
N MET A 18 4.92 -63.06 8.27
CA MET A 18 5.19 -62.47 6.97
C MET A 18 4.95 -60.98 7.12
N SER A 19 5.87 -60.32 7.83
CA SER A 19 6.13 -58.90 7.64
C SER A 19 7.11 -58.86 6.46
N CYS A 20 6.57 -58.66 5.25
CA CYS A 20 7.39 -58.13 4.17
C CYS A 20 7.53 -56.62 4.46
N SER A 21 8.64 -56.26 5.11
CA SER A 21 9.13 -54.90 5.13
C SER A 21 10.11 -54.76 3.97
N ASP A 22 9.60 -54.41 2.80
CA ASP A 22 10.41 -53.83 1.73
C ASP A 22 9.62 -52.63 1.20
N ASP A 23 9.48 -51.61 2.05
CA ASP A 23 9.24 -50.26 1.56
C ASP A 23 10.57 -49.83 0.91
N ASP A 24 10.67 -50.06 -0.40
CA ASP A 24 11.81 -49.65 -1.23
C ASP A 24 11.77 -48.11 -1.37
N ASN A 25 12.08 -47.43 -0.26
CA ASN A 25 12.08 -45.98 -0.17
C ASN A 25 13.25 -45.46 -1.00
N THR A 26 12.94 -44.99 -2.21
CA THR A 26 13.93 -44.32 -3.06
C THR A 26 14.30 -42.99 -2.39
N VAL A 27 15.47 -42.92 -1.76
CA VAL A 27 15.95 -41.70 -1.13
C VAL A 27 16.57 -40.79 -2.20
N ALA A 28 15.91 -39.66 -2.45
CA ALA A 28 16.45 -38.62 -3.29
C ALA A 28 17.73 -38.02 -2.67
N SER A 29 18.67 -37.61 -3.50
CA SER A 29 19.92 -36.97 -3.11
C SER A 29 20.35 -35.98 -4.18
N PRO A 30 20.87 -34.79 -3.80
CA PRO A 30 21.35 -33.79 -4.74
C PRO A 30 22.59 -34.30 -5.47
N SER A 31 22.69 -34.03 -6.78
CA SER A 31 23.86 -34.37 -7.60
C SER A 31 24.59 -33.14 -8.14
N ASN A 32 23.87 -32.17 -8.69
CA ASN A 32 24.46 -30.94 -9.22
C ASN A 32 23.54 -29.74 -9.00
N ALA A 33 24.08 -28.70 -8.39
CA ALA A 33 23.37 -27.44 -8.20
C ALA A 33 23.13 -26.71 -9.53
N PRO A 34 22.07 -25.89 -9.63
CA PRO A 34 21.88 -25.02 -10.78
C PRO A 34 23.00 -23.97 -10.85
N GLN A 35 23.26 -23.44 -12.04
CA GLN A 35 24.17 -22.32 -12.28
C GLN A 35 23.39 -21.23 -12.99
N LEU A 36 23.32 -20.07 -12.35
CA LEU A 36 22.73 -18.86 -12.91
C LEU A 36 23.70 -18.26 -13.92
N ILE A 37 23.28 -18.21 -15.19
CA ILE A 37 24.12 -17.86 -16.35
C ILE A 37 23.70 -16.55 -17.02
N ALA A 38 22.46 -16.11 -16.80
CA ALA A 38 21.97 -14.81 -17.26
C ALA A 38 21.09 -14.17 -16.17
N PRO A 39 21.11 -12.84 -16.03
CA PRO A 39 21.94 -11.88 -16.77
C PRO A 39 23.43 -11.96 -16.39
N GLU A 40 24.28 -11.18 -17.06
CA GLU A 40 25.67 -11.04 -16.65
C GLU A 40 25.78 -10.34 -15.29
N ASN A 41 26.85 -10.65 -14.55
CA ASN A 41 27.11 -10.01 -13.27
C ASN A 41 27.28 -8.49 -13.44
N ASN A 42 26.70 -7.73 -12.52
CA ASN A 42 26.61 -6.26 -12.51
C ASN A 42 25.77 -5.65 -13.64
N THR A 43 24.84 -6.40 -14.23
CA THR A 43 23.84 -5.83 -15.15
C THR A 43 23.07 -4.71 -14.45
N SER A 44 22.94 -3.56 -15.12
CA SER A 44 22.25 -2.37 -14.60
C SER A 44 20.92 -2.16 -15.31
N ILE A 45 19.85 -1.91 -14.55
CA ILE A 45 18.49 -1.75 -15.04
C ILE A 45 17.85 -0.54 -14.35
N VAL A 46 17.31 0.38 -15.14
CA VAL A 46 16.47 1.48 -14.64
C VAL A 46 15.03 1.16 -15.02
N LEU A 47 14.14 1.11 -14.03
CA LEU A 47 12.75 0.72 -14.23
C LEU A 47 11.89 1.95 -14.46
N ASP A 48 10.95 1.83 -15.41
CA ASP A 48 10.06 2.91 -15.80
C ASP A 48 8.60 2.44 -15.72
N PRO A 49 7.74 3.10 -14.92
CA PRO A 49 6.33 2.73 -14.78
C PRO A 49 5.57 2.73 -16.12
N GLU A 50 5.99 3.51 -17.13
CA GLU A 50 5.34 3.52 -18.45
C GLU A 50 5.44 2.17 -19.17
N PHE A 51 6.44 1.35 -18.83
CA PHE A 51 6.67 0.03 -19.42
C PHE A 51 6.38 -1.11 -18.45
N ALA A 52 5.51 -0.90 -17.46
CA ALA A 52 5.21 -1.84 -16.37
C ALA A 52 4.99 -3.30 -16.84
N SER A 53 4.29 -3.52 -17.96
CA SER A 53 4.00 -4.86 -18.49
C SER A 53 5.08 -5.43 -19.41
N ASN A 54 6.08 -4.65 -19.81
CA ASN A 54 7.15 -5.12 -20.68
C ASN A 54 8.13 -6.01 -19.90
N PRO A 55 8.77 -7.01 -20.54
CA PRO A 55 9.86 -7.76 -19.93
C PRO A 55 11.02 -6.82 -19.55
N ALA A 56 11.46 -6.86 -18.29
CA ALA A 56 12.62 -6.11 -17.81
C ALA A 56 13.89 -6.95 -17.80
N ILE A 57 13.78 -8.20 -17.35
CA ILE A 57 14.92 -9.09 -17.21
C ILE A 57 14.50 -10.56 -17.40
N THR A 58 15.40 -11.36 -17.95
CA THR A 58 15.25 -12.81 -18.01
C THR A 58 16.40 -13.46 -17.27
N PHE A 59 16.08 -14.14 -16.17
CA PHE A 59 17.02 -15.02 -15.49
C PHE A 59 17.06 -16.36 -16.20
N VAL A 60 18.25 -16.92 -16.42
CA VAL A 60 18.43 -18.23 -17.06
C VAL A 60 19.46 -19.04 -16.30
N TRP A 61 19.17 -20.32 -16.08
CA TRP A 61 20.07 -21.24 -15.38
C TRP A 61 20.18 -22.61 -16.06
N ASN A 62 21.21 -23.37 -15.70
CA ASN A 62 21.31 -24.78 -16.11
C ASN A 62 20.41 -25.68 -15.24
N HIS A 63 20.18 -26.92 -15.67
CA HIS A 63 19.31 -27.84 -14.93
C HIS A 63 20.00 -28.31 -13.64
N ALA A 64 19.31 -28.23 -12.50
CA ALA A 64 19.74 -28.86 -11.26
C ALA A 64 19.55 -30.39 -11.35
N GLY A 65 20.39 -31.21 -10.74
CA GLY A 65 20.22 -32.66 -10.78
C GLY A 65 19.98 -33.26 -9.42
N TYR A 66 19.01 -34.17 -9.36
CA TYR A 66 18.84 -35.13 -8.29
C TYR A 66 19.04 -36.53 -8.87
N ASN A 67 19.42 -37.50 -8.02
CA ASN A 67 19.57 -38.90 -8.40
C ASN A 67 18.22 -39.62 -8.71
N VAL A 68 17.11 -38.89 -8.68
CA VAL A 68 15.76 -39.34 -9.00
C VAL A 68 15.17 -38.48 -10.13
N ALA A 69 14.38 -39.11 -11.00
CA ALA A 69 13.75 -38.43 -12.13
C ALA A 69 12.38 -37.84 -11.75
N THR A 70 12.41 -36.73 -11.01
CA THR A 70 11.21 -35.99 -10.56
C THR A 70 11.27 -34.53 -11.04
N GLU A 71 10.12 -33.88 -11.17
CA GLU A 71 10.05 -32.46 -11.52
C GLU A 71 10.78 -31.62 -10.47
N ILE A 72 11.54 -30.63 -10.94
CA ILE A 72 12.33 -29.73 -10.11
C ILE A 72 11.68 -28.36 -10.20
N ASP A 73 11.37 -27.81 -9.03
CA ASP A 73 10.90 -26.45 -8.89
C ASP A 73 12.06 -25.51 -8.62
N TYR A 74 12.03 -24.35 -9.25
CA TYR A 74 13.02 -23.30 -9.11
C TYR A 74 12.38 -22.02 -8.58
N LYS A 75 13.08 -21.38 -7.66
CA LYS A 75 12.77 -20.04 -7.15
C LYS A 75 13.95 -19.12 -7.41
N VAL A 76 13.67 -17.94 -7.94
CA VAL A 76 14.66 -16.86 -7.99
C VAL A 76 14.52 -16.06 -6.70
N GLU A 77 15.61 -15.93 -5.97
CA GLU A 77 15.67 -15.18 -4.72
C GLU A 77 16.57 -13.97 -4.92
N VAL A 78 16.11 -12.82 -4.43
CA VAL A 78 16.85 -11.56 -4.41
C VAL A 78 17.02 -11.08 -2.98
N ALA A 79 18.15 -10.45 -2.69
CA ALA A 79 18.39 -9.80 -1.42
C ALA A 79 19.35 -8.63 -1.61
N THR A 80 19.27 -7.60 -0.78
CA THR A 80 20.23 -6.49 -0.79
C THR A 80 21.67 -7.00 -0.66
N ALA A 81 22.59 -6.40 -1.41
CA ALA A 81 24.00 -6.80 -1.37
C ALA A 81 24.56 -6.71 0.06
N GLY A 82 25.23 -7.77 0.52
CA GLY A 82 25.79 -7.85 1.88
C GLY A 82 24.86 -8.44 2.95
N SER A 83 23.56 -8.61 2.67
CA SER A 83 22.60 -9.28 3.59
C SER A 83 22.81 -10.79 3.71
N ASN A 84 23.61 -11.40 2.83
CA ASN A 84 23.85 -12.83 2.73
C ASN A 84 22.58 -13.68 2.64
N PHE A 85 21.50 -13.14 2.06
CA PHE A 85 20.19 -13.81 1.94
C PHE A 85 19.64 -14.28 3.29
N ALA A 86 19.82 -13.48 4.35
CA ALA A 86 19.22 -13.78 5.66
C ALA A 86 17.68 -13.80 5.60
N GLU A 87 17.10 -12.83 4.90
CA GLU A 87 15.66 -12.73 4.61
C GLU A 87 15.48 -12.47 3.10
N PRO A 88 15.57 -13.51 2.26
CA PRO A 88 15.50 -13.34 0.81
C PRO A 88 14.07 -13.08 0.34
N THR A 89 13.91 -12.16 -0.60
CA THR A 89 12.66 -11.93 -1.33
C THR A 89 12.59 -12.90 -2.51
N GLN A 90 11.47 -13.60 -2.67
CA GLN A 90 11.25 -14.39 -3.88
C GLN A 90 10.85 -13.47 -5.02
N ALA A 91 11.63 -13.45 -6.10
CA ALA A 91 11.30 -12.70 -7.30
C ALA A 91 10.43 -13.54 -8.23
N GLY A 92 9.19 -13.11 -8.47
CA GLY A 92 8.24 -13.80 -9.32
C GLY A 92 7.74 -15.14 -8.78
N ALA A 93 7.06 -15.91 -9.63
CA ALA A 93 6.50 -17.20 -9.27
C ALA A 93 7.55 -18.33 -9.34
N THR A 94 7.33 -19.39 -8.56
CA THR A 94 8.03 -20.67 -8.72
C THR A 94 7.79 -21.22 -10.12
N THR A 95 8.80 -21.85 -10.71
CA THR A 95 8.68 -22.44 -12.05
C THR A 95 9.50 -23.72 -12.17
N SER A 96 9.06 -24.67 -13.00
CA SER A 96 9.87 -25.81 -13.43
C SER A 96 10.67 -25.53 -14.71
N ASN A 97 10.51 -24.34 -15.29
CA ASN A 97 11.35 -23.87 -16.39
C ASN A 97 12.76 -23.53 -15.90
N ARG A 98 13.71 -23.50 -16.84
CA ARG A 98 15.10 -23.09 -16.58
C ARG A 98 15.35 -21.60 -16.82
N PHE A 99 14.27 -20.82 -16.79
CA PHE A 99 14.29 -19.39 -16.94
C PHE A 99 13.09 -18.79 -16.22
N LEU A 100 13.26 -17.53 -15.81
CA LEU A 100 12.17 -16.69 -15.31
C LEU A 100 12.27 -15.33 -15.99
N VAL A 101 11.18 -14.91 -16.61
CA VAL A 101 11.04 -13.56 -17.15
C VAL A 101 10.30 -12.74 -16.11
N LEU A 102 10.87 -11.62 -15.68
CA LEU A 102 10.19 -10.64 -14.86
C LEU A 102 9.81 -9.43 -15.72
N SER A 103 8.57 -8.98 -15.59
CA SER A 103 8.18 -7.68 -16.13
C SER A 103 8.84 -6.54 -15.36
N VAL A 104 8.76 -5.32 -15.90
CA VAL A 104 9.18 -4.10 -15.19
C VAL A 104 8.47 -3.96 -13.84
N ALA A 105 7.17 -4.24 -13.79
CA ALA A 105 6.41 -4.21 -12.54
C ALA A 105 6.89 -5.28 -11.53
N ASP A 106 7.12 -6.51 -11.98
CA ASP A 106 7.53 -7.61 -11.09
C ASP A 106 8.93 -7.38 -10.51
N LEU A 107 9.88 -6.92 -11.35
CA LEU A 107 11.22 -6.60 -10.88
C LEU A 107 11.20 -5.38 -9.95
N ASN A 108 10.33 -4.39 -10.21
CA ASN A 108 10.16 -3.25 -9.32
C ASN A 108 9.65 -3.68 -7.94
N ALA A 109 8.59 -4.49 -7.90
CA ALA A 109 8.03 -5.00 -6.65
C ALA A 109 9.07 -5.79 -5.85
N ALA A 110 9.79 -6.73 -6.50
CA ALA A 110 10.84 -7.52 -5.84
C ALA A 110 12.00 -6.64 -5.32
N ALA A 111 12.39 -5.61 -6.06
CA ALA A 111 13.45 -4.69 -5.64
C ALA A 111 13.05 -3.86 -4.40
N LEU A 112 11.81 -3.34 -4.39
CA LEU A 112 11.28 -2.58 -3.25
C LEU A 112 11.10 -3.47 -2.02
N GLU A 113 10.58 -4.69 -2.20
CA GLU A 113 10.41 -5.66 -1.10
C GLU A 113 11.75 -6.13 -0.53
N ALA A 114 12.78 -6.27 -1.37
CA ALA A 114 14.15 -6.54 -0.92
C ALA A 114 14.80 -5.34 -0.18
N GLY A 115 14.15 -4.17 -0.18
CA GLY A 115 14.55 -2.99 0.58
C GLY A 115 15.32 -1.93 -0.22
N LEU A 116 15.27 -1.95 -1.56
CA LEU A 116 15.82 -0.84 -2.34
C LEU A 116 14.94 0.41 -2.25
N THR A 117 15.59 1.58 -2.22
CA THR A 117 14.92 2.88 -2.26
C THR A 117 14.51 3.22 -3.70
N PRO A 118 13.25 3.64 -3.96
CA PRO A 118 12.84 4.19 -5.26
C PRO A 118 13.79 5.29 -5.76
N PHE A 119 14.04 5.30 -7.09
CA PHE A 119 14.84 6.28 -7.84
C PHE A 119 16.33 6.35 -7.50
N GLU A 120 16.80 5.50 -6.58
CA GLU A 120 18.20 5.33 -6.28
C GLU A 120 18.67 3.98 -6.82
N ALA A 121 19.83 3.96 -7.47
CA ALA A 121 20.42 2.71 -7.91
C ALA A 121 20.88 1.90 -6.69
N GLY A 122 20.37 0.68 -6.56
CA GLY A 122 20.73 -0.24 -5.50
C GLY A 122 21.14 -1.61 -6.02
N ASN A 123 22.02 -2.29 -5.28
CA ASN A 123 22.52 -3.61 -5.66
C ASN A 123 21.71 -4.74 -5.02
N LEU A 124 21.23 -5.66 -5.85
CA LEU A 124 20.60 -6.91 -5.44
C LEU A 124 21.51 -8.08 -5.77
N ASN A 125 21.77 -8.94 -4.80
CA ASN A 125 22.30 -10.27 -5.03
C ASN A 125 21.16 -11.20 -5.42
N VAL A 126 21.39 -12.02 -6.44
CA VAL A 126 20.41 -12.95 -7.01
C VAL A 126 20.97 -14.36 -6.96
N ARG A 127 20.14 -15.32 -6.53
CA ARG A 127 20.42 -16.75 -6.61
C ARG A 127 19.17 -17.53 -7.03
N VAL A 128 19.38 -18.77 -7.47
CA VAL A 128 18.32 -19.72 -7.76
C VAL A 128 18.38 -20.86 -6.76
N THR A 129 17.23 -21.16 -6.14
CA THR A 129 17.05 -22.32 -5.26
C THR A 129 16.22 -23.35 -6.02
N ALA A 130 16.73 -24.57 -6.15
CA ALA A 130 16.04 -25.71 -6.74
C ALA A 130 15.57 -26.70 -5.65
N THR A 131 14.36 -27.24 -5.78
CA THR A 131 13.78 -28.23 -4.88
C THR A 131 13.06 -29.34 -5.65
N LEU A 132 12.84 -30.49 -5.01
CA LEU A 132 12.00 -31.56 -5.54
C LEU A 132 10.54 -31.34 -5.10
N GLY A 133 9.71 -30.83 -6.00
CA GLY A 133 8.38 -30.34 -5.63
C GLY A 133 8.43 -29.33 -4.48
N ASP A 134 7.50 -29.46 -3.54
CA ASP A 134 7.40 -28.65 -2.32
C ASP A 134 8.41 -29.05 -1.22
N ASN A 135 9.33 -29.99 -1.48
CA ASN A 135 10.29 -30.45 -0.48
C ASN A 135 11.40 -29.41 -0.24
N ALA A 136 11.11 -28.48 0.67
CA ALA A 136 12.02 -27.41 1.07
C ALA A 136 13.25 -27.89 1.88
N ASP A 137 13.29 -29.15 2.31
CA ASP A 137 14.37 -29.69 3.17
C ASP A 137 15.62 -30.10 2.39
N MET A 138 15.57 -30.09 1.05
CA MET A 138 16.71 -30.46 0.19
C MET A 138 17.00 -29.43 -0.92
N PRO A 139 17.24 -28.14 -0.58
CA PRO A 139 17.48 -27.12 -1.57
C PRO A 139 18.87 -27.27 -2.20
N MET A 140 18.96 -27.07 -3.52
CA MET A 140 20.22 -26.82 -4.20
C MET A 140 20.29 -25.36 -4.64
N ILE A 141 21.36 -24.67 -4.24
CA ILE A 141 21.51 -23.23 -4.43
C ILE A 141 22.55 -22.96 -5.51
N SER A 142 22.26 -22.03 -6.41
CA SER A 142 23.19 -21.62 -7.46
C SER A 142 24.35 -20.75 -6.99
N ASN A 143 25.26 -20.43 -7.90
CA ASN A 143 26.11 -19.25 -7.76
C ASN A 143 25.26 -17.97 -7.59
N VAL A 144 25.85 -16.96 -6.97
CA VAL A 144 25.25 -15.64 -6.80
C VAL A 144 25.76 -14.71 -7.90
N ILE A 145 24.88 -13.90 -8.45
CA ILE A 145 25.23 -12.72 -9.26
C ILE A 145 24.70 -11.47 -8.57
N THR A 146 25.27 -10.31 -8.87
CA THR A 146 24.77 -9.01 -8.44
C THR A 146 24.17 -8.28 -9.64
N ILE A 147 23.02 -7.64 -9.47
CA ILE A 147 22.44 -6.71 -10.44
C ILE A 147 22.25 -5.35 -9.77
N SER A 148 22.35 -4.26 -10.54
CA SER A 148 22.04 -2.90 -10.09
C SER A 148 20.67 -2.53 -10.63
N VAL A 149 19.71 -2.24 -9.75
CA VAL A 149 18.34 -1.88 -10.11
C VAL A 149 18.05 -0.50 -9.57
N THR A 150 17.49 0.38 -10.41
CA THR A 150 16.87 1.64 -9.99
C THR A 150 15.35 1.46 -10.05
N PRO A 151 14.67 1.17 -8.92
CA PRO A 151 13.23 1.00 -8.90
C PRO A 151 12.50 2.36 -8.97
N TYR A 152 11.18 2.34 -9.13
CA TYR A 152 10.29 3.50 -9.08
C TYR A 152 9.19 3.31 -8.03
N THR A 153 8.51 4.40 -7.68
CA THR A 153 7.24 4.36 -6.95
C THR A 153 6.17 5.17 -7.68
N THR A 154 4.93 4.73 -7.61
CA THR A 154 3.75 5.50 -8.02
C THR A 154 3.02 6.10 -6.82
N GLU A 155 3.55 5.90 -5.60
CA GLU A 155 3.01 6.51 -4.40
C GLU A 155 3.19 8.03 -4.46
N ASN A 156 2.16 8.76 -4.06
CA ASN A 156 2.25 10.20 -3.95
C ASN A 156 3.25 10.56 -2.83
N PRO A 157 4.14 11.55 -3.06
CA PRO A 157 5.07 12.00 -2.03
C PRO A 157 4.28 12.56 -0.85
N LYS A 158 4.84 12.46 0.36
CA LYS A 158 4.18 12.84 1.61
C LYS A 158 5.02 13.87 2.36
N LEU A 159 4.36 14.88 2.92
CA LEU A 159 4.92 15.66 4.02
C LEU A 159 4.15 15.29 5.29
N TYR A 160 4.86 14.73 6.26
CA TYR A 160 4.32 14.39 7.57
C TYR A 160 4.15 15.65 8.41
N ILE A 161 3.14 15.67 9.27
CA ILE A 161 2.88 16.79 10.16
C ILE A 161 3.18 16.36 11.59
N ARG A 162 4.12 17.06 12.23
CA ARG A 162 4.40 16.90 13.66
C ARG A 162 4.19 18.21 14.40
N GLY A 163 3.51 18.13 15.53
CA GLY A 163 3.12 19.32 16.27
C GLY A 163 2.62 19.03 17.70
N ASN A 164 2.12 20.08 18.34
CA ASN A 164 1.61 20.04 19.72
C ASN A 164 0.16 19.53 19.85
N PHE A 165 -0.52 19.26 18.73
CA PHE A 165 -1.94 18.86 18.70
C PHE A 165 -2.13 17.34 18.55
N LEU A 166 -1.07 16.59 18.24
CA LEU A 166 -1.16 15.19 17.83
C LEU A 166 -1.84 14.31 18.89
N SER A 167 -1.48 14.50 20.16
CA SER A 167 -2.03 13.71 21.27
C SER A 167 -3.51 13.97 21.44
N ASP A 168 -3.89 15.25 21.52
CA ASP A 168 -5.27 15.68 21.71
C ASP A 168 -6.18 15.36 20.51
N SER A 169 -5.57 15.11 19.34
CA SER A 169 -6.26 14.79 18.09
C SER A 169 -6.25 13.29 17.75
N GLY A 170 -5.71 12.43 18.62
CA GLY A 170 -5.69 10.98 18.41
C GLY A 170 -4.74 10.54 17.29
N TYR A 171 -3.65 11.26 17.08
CA TYR A 171 -2.60 10.91 16.12
C TYR A 171 -1.35 10.32 16.76
N GLY A 172 -1.13 10.47 18.07
CA GLY A 172 0.06 9.96 18.75
C GLY A 172 0.76 11.04 19.58
N PRO A 173 2.01 10.84 20.03
CA PRO A 173 2.69 11.77 20.91
C PRO A 173 2.98 13.11 20.21
N ASN A 174 2.91 14.21 20.98
CA ASN A 174 3.29 15.54 20.50
C ASN A 174 4.81 15.62 20.31
N TRP A 175 5.26 16.17 19.19
CA TRP A 175 6.67 16.38 18.81
C TRP A 175 7.61 15.15 18.84
N GLY A 176 7.13 13.99 19.29
CA GLY A 176 7.89 12.76 19.41
C GLY A 176 7.76 11.86 18.19
N ASP A 177 8.42 10.71 18.28
CA ASP A 177 8.34 9.68 17.25
C ASP A 177 6.93 9.12 17.16
N ASN A 178 6.43 9.05 15.94
CA ASN A 178 5.10 8.58 15.64
C ASN A 178 5.18 7.59 14.49
N THR A 179 4.73 6.36 14.73
CA THR A 179 4.72 5.30 13.72
C THR A 179 3.71 5.55 12.61
N ASN A 180 2.73 6.43 12.83
CA ASN A 180 1.75 6.82 11.82
C ASN A 180 1.35 8.30 11.95
N PRO A 181 2.27 9.24 11.66
CA PRO A 181 1.97 10.66 11.73
C PRO A 181 0.93 11.05 10.67
N PRO A 182 0.05 12.03 10.95
CA PRO A 182 -0.79 12.58 9.91
C PRO A 182 0.10 13.23 8.85
N PHE A 183 -0.35 13.25 7.60
CA PHE A 183 0.44 13.76 6.48
C PHE A 183 -0.45 14.52 5.49
N ILE A 184 0.20 15.26 4.60
CA ILE A 184 -0.35 15.81 3.37
C ILE A 184 0.36 15.15 2.18
N ALA A 185 -0.31 15.04 1.04
CA ALA A 185 0.21 14.31 -0.11
C ALA A 185 0.26 15.16 -1.39
N GLY A 186 1.30 14.91 -2.19
CA GLY A 186 1.41 15.40 -3.56
C GLY A 186 0.25 14.93 -4.43
N ASP A 187 -0.03 15.59 -5.55
CA ASP A 187 -1.00 15.13 -6.55
C ASP A 187 -0.46 14.06 -7.52
N GLY A 188 0.82 13.72 -7.38
CA GLY A 188 1.48 12.64 -8.10
C GLY A 188 2.95 12.57 -7.71
N PHE A 189 3.65 11.57 -8.23
CA PHE A 189 5.08 11.42 -8.04
C PHE A 189 5.85 12.71 -8.38
N GLY A 190 6.86 13.05 -7.58
CA GLY A 190 7.70 14.24 -7.78
C GLY A 190 6.98 15.59 -7.61
N SER A 191 5.69 15.57 -7.25
CA SER A 191 4.91 16.80 -7.09
C SER A 191 5.46 17.64 -5.93
N PRO A 192 5.74 18.92 -6.14
CA PRO A 192 6.07 19.84 -5.07
C PRO A 192 4.82 20.33 -4.34
N SER A 193 3.61 19.97 -4.80
CA SER A 193 2.33 20.54 -4.37
C SER A 193 1.53 19.56 -3.51
N TYR A 194 1.54 19.80 -2.20
CA TYR A 194 0.96 18.91 -1.21
C TYR A 194 -0.35 19.48 -0.66
N GLU A 195 -1.32 18.61 -0.39
CA GLU A 195 -2.48 18.96 0.43
C GLU A 195 -2.95 17.80 1.30
N GLY A 196 -3.72 18.13 2.33
CA GLY A 196 -4.47 17.17 3.13
C GLY A 196 -5.33 17.86 4.18
N PHE A 197 -6.31 17.13 4.71
CA PHE A 197 -7.16 17.63 5.79
C PHE A 197 -6.74 17.04 7.13
N ILE A 198 -6.53 17.91 8.12
CA ILE A 198 -5.92 17.56 9.40
C ILE A 198 -6.78 18.10 10.53
N TYR A 199 -7.16 17.23 11.46
CA TYR A 199 -7.80 17.66 12.69
C TYR A 199 -6.75 18.16 13.69
N MET A 200 -6.92 19.35 14.23
CA MET A 200 -6.02 19.92 15.23
C MET A 200 -6.84 20.31 16.44
N ASN A 201 -6.93 19.42 17.43
CA ASN A 201 -7.67 19.61 18.67
C ASN A 201 -6.84 20.34 19.73
N ASN A 202 -6.29 21.51 19.38
CA ASN A 202 -5.54 22.36 20.29
C ASN A 202 -5.96 23.81 20.06
N PRO A 203 -6.12 24.66 21.09
CA PRO A 203 -6.51 26.06 20.89
C PRO A 203 -5.44 26.91 20.17
N ASN A 204 -4.17 26.50 20.23
CA ASN A 204 -3.05 27.15 19.55
C ASN A 204 -2.17 26.07 18.88
N PRO A 205 -2.64 25.41 17.80
CA PRO A 205 -1.86 24.39 17.13
C PRO A 205 -0.56 24.96 16.59
N GLU A 206 0.54 24.27 16.88
CA GLU A 206 1.85 24.52 16.29
C GLU A 206 2.37 23.24 15.66
N PHE A 207 2.96 23.32 14.47
CA PHE A 207 3.50 22.17 13.77
C PHE A 207 4.61 22.51 12.78
N LYS A 208 5.28 21.47 12.29
CA LYS A 208 6.19 21.49 11.16
C LYS A 208 5.79 20.45 10.11
N LEU A 209 6.23 20.67 8.87
CA LEU A 209 6.10 19.73 7.76
C LEU A 209 7.41 18.97 7.60
N ILE A 210 7.36 17.64 7.50
CA ILE A 210 8.56 16.80 7.53
C ILE A 210 8.57 15.90 6.30
N PRO A 211 9.65 15.89 5.50
CA PRO A 211 9.73 15.07 4.29
C PRO A 211 9.93 13.57 4.56
N ASN A 212 10.21 13.21 5.80
CA ASN A 212 10.43 11.84 6.24
C ASN A 212 9.57 11.51 7.48
N ALA A 213 9.35 10.22 7.73
CA ALA A 213 8.51 9.77 8.85
C ALA A 213 9.27 9.66 10.19
N VAL A 214 10.59 9.87 10.20
CA VAL A 214 11.50 9.43 11.28
C VAL A 214 11.93 10.57 12.18
N ASN A 215 12.54 11.61 11.62
CA ASN A 215 13.17 12.71 12.35
C ASN A 215 12.79 14.07 11.74
N PHE A 216 13.34 15.16 12.25
CA PHE A 216 13.10 16.52 11.73
C PHE A 216 14.08 16.92 10.62
N GLU A 217 14.84 15.98 10.03
CA GLU A 217 15.80 16.30 8.99
C GLU A 217 15.09 16.79 7.71
N GLY A 218 15.50 17.98 7.25
CA GLY A 218 14.90 18.64 6.10
C GLY A 218 13.47 19.11 6.33
N ASP A 219 13.05 19.26 7.60
CA ASP A 219 11.74 19.80 7.92
C ASP A 219 11.55 21.23 7.38
N TYR A 220 10.29 21.61 7.22
CA TYR A 220 9.89 22.95 6.84
C TYR A 220 9.07 23.55 7.97
N GLY A 221 9.38 24.79 8.30
CA GLY A 221 8.59 25.64 9.20
C GLY A 221 8.28 26.98 8.53
N ASP A 222 7.65 27.88 9.28
CA ASP A 222 7.41 29.24 8.83
C ASP A 222 8.71 30.05 8.79
N ALA A 223 8.90 30.85 7.74
CA ALA A 223 10.07 31.70 7.58
C ALA A 223 10.10 32.90 8.54
N ASN A 224 9.04 33.13 9.32
CA ASN A 224 8.93 34.25 10.26
C ASN A 224 8.70 33.75 11.69
N ALA A 225 9.20 34.51 12.67
CA ALA A 225 8.97 34.23 14.10
C ALA A 225 7.48 34.23 14.51
N SER A 226 6.60 34.87 13.72
CA SER A 226 5.16 34.86 13.95
C SER A 226 4.52 33.48 13.71
N GLY A 227 5.12 32.63 12.88
CA GLY A 227 4.59 31.30 12.56
C GLY A 227 3.45 31.28 11.56
N ASN A 228 3.14 32.39 10.90
CA ASN A 228 1.95 32.54 10.07
C ASN A 228 2.18 33.39 8.80
N SER A 229 3.42 33.46 8.31
CA SER A 229 3.74 34.26 7.13
C SER A 229 3.23 33.66 5.82
N GLY A 230 2.97 32.35 5.80
CA GLY A 230 2.60 31.61 4.60
C GLY A 230 3.81 31.23 3.73
N ASN A 231 5.04 31.47 4.20
CA ASN A 231 6.28 31.11 3.50
C ASN A 231 7.04 30.05 4.30
N LEU A 232 7.58 29.07 3.60
CA LEU A 232 8.35 27.98 4.18
C LEU A 232 9.86 28.27 4.12
N ILE A 233 10.59 27.80 5.12
CA ILE A 233 12.06 27.65 5.08
C ILE A 233 12.46 26.38 5.83
N GLN A 234 13.64 25.83 5.54
CA GLN A 234 14.17 24.61 6.17
C GLN A 234 15.24 24.87 7.24
N GLU A 235 15.76 26.09 7.33
CA GLU A 235 16.81 26.43 8.29
C GLU A 235 16.50 27.76 8.97
N GLY A 236 16.57 27.77 10.30
CA GLY A 236 16.18 28.93 11.11
C GLY A 236 14.68 29.21 11.11
N GLU A 237 13.90 28.22 10.70
CA GLU A 237 12.45 28.18 10.67
C GLU A 237 11.82 28.26 12.07
N SER A 238 10.62 28.83 12.11
CA SER A 238 9.75 28.76 13.28
C SER A 238 8.64 27.73 13.05
N ASN A 239 8.00 27.28 14.11
CA ASN A 239 6.80 26.44 13.95
C ASN A 239 5.72 27.20 13.17
N ILE A 240 5.00 26.50 12.31
CA ILE A 240 3.76 26.99 11.72
C ILE A 240 2.70 27.02 12.82
N LYS A 241 2.06 28.16 13.02
CA LYS A 241 1.07 28.44 14.06
C LYS A 241 -0.30 28.70 13.45
N VAL A 242 -1.31 28.10 14.04
CA VAL A 242 -2.72 28.26 13.67
C VAL A 242 -3.48 28.75 14.90
N SER A 243 -4.59 29.46 14.67
CA SER A 243 -5.47 29.90 15.76
C SER A 243 -6.69 28.99 15.83
N GLY A 244 -6.98 28.48 17.01
CA GLY A 244 -8.15 27.68 17.32
C GLY A 244 -7.95 26.18 17.08
N ALA A 245 -8.79 25.39 17.74
CA ALA A 245 -8.97 23.98 17.43
C ALA A 245 -9.93 23.84 16.25
N GLY A 246 -9.70 22.85 15.38
CA GLY A 246 -10.55 22.68 14.21
C GLY A 246 -10.04 21.64 13.22
N TYR A 247 -10.76 21.51 12.10
CA TYR A 247 -10.38 20.66 10.99
C TYR A 247 -9.86 21.55 9.85
N TYR A 248 -8.61 21.37 9.45
CA TYR A 248 -7.92 22.29 8.56
C TYR A 248 -7.54 21.64 7.24
N LEU A 249 -7.78 22.35 6.13
CA LEU A 249 -7.09 22.08 4.88
C LEU A 249 -5.68 22.67 4.97
N VAL A 250 -4.67 21.83 4.99
CA VAL A 250 -3.26 22.21 4.94
C VAL A 250 -2.77 22.03 3.51
N ARG A 251 -2.13 23.07 2.97
CA ARG A 251 -1.48 23.05 1.66
C ARG A 251 -0.05 23.57 1.77
N ALA A 252 0.84 22.95 1.03
CA ALA A 252 2.24 23.36 0.95
C ALA A 252 2.76 23.21 -0.47
N ASN A 253 3.67 24.10 -0.87
CA ASN A 253 4.44 23.96 -2.09
C ASN A 253 5.93 24.07 -1.75
N THR A 254 6.69 23.00 -1.96
CA THR A 254 8.11 22.92 -1.59
C THR A 254 9.04 23.61 -2.59
N ASP A 255 8.59 23.85 -3.84
CA ASP A 255 9.37 24.58 -4.84
C ASP A 255 9.18 26.09 -4.68
N ALA A 256 7.91 26.51 -4.54
CA ALA A 256 7.56 27.91 -4.30
C ALA A 256 7.82 28.33 -2.84
N LEU A 257 8.10 27.38 -1.95
CA LEU A 257 8.29 27.58 -0.51
C LEU A 257 7.15 28.36 0.13
N THR A 258 5.92 27.88 -0.09
CA THR A 258 4.70 28.49 0.47
C THR A 258 3.83 27.48 1.18
N TYR A 259 3.00 27.95 2.11
CA TYR A 259 1.97 27.13 2.72
C TYR A 259 0.71 27.95 3.03
N ASN A 260 -0.41 27.25 3.18
CA ASN A 260 -1.66 27.84 3.64
C ASN A 260 -2.43 26.84 4.51
N VAL A 261 -3.07 27.34 5.56
CA VAL A 261 -3.85 26.53 6.51
C VAL A 261 -5.23 27.16 6.68
N ILE A 262 -6.26 26.45 6.25
CA ILE A 262 -7.62 26.98 6.15
C ILE A 262 -8.56 26.16 7.04
N PRO A 263 -9.26 26.76 8.02
CA PRO A 263 -10.28 26.05 8.78
C PRO A 263 -11.44 25.62 7.88
N THR A 264 -11.95 24.42 8.11
CA THR A 264 -13.04 23.82 7.33
C THR A 264 -14.09 23.19 8.22
N GLU A 265 -15.34 23.53 7.95
CA GLU A 265 -16.53 22.84 8.47
C GLU A 265 -17.30 22.26 7.29
N TRP A 266 -17.70 20.99 7.38
CA TRP A 266 -18.30 20.29 6.25
C TRP A 266 -19.81 20.14 6.37
N GLY A 267 -20.47 20.21 5.23
CA GLY A 267 -21.90 19.95 5.10
C GLY A 267 -22.24 19.33 3.74
N ILE A 268 -23.45 18.81 3.62
CA ILE A 268 -24.01 18.35 2.35
C ILE A 268 -25.03 19.33 1.80
N VAL A 269 -25.02 19.54 0.49
CA VAL A 269 -25.86 20.53 -0.20
C VAL A 269 -26.39 19.91 -1.49
N GLY A 270 -27.61 20.25 -1.88
CA GLY A 270 -28.22 19.80 -3.13
C GLY A 270 -29.71 19.53 -2.98
N ASN A 271 -30.40 19.32 -4.09
CA ASN A 271 -31.85 19.08 -4.08
C ASN A 271 -32.26 17.74 -3.45
N ALA A 272 -31.33 16.79 -3.30
CA ALA A 272 -31.56 15.61 -2.47
C ALA A 272 -31.64 15.94 -0.97
N THR A 273 -31.14 17.10 -0.54
CA THR A 273 -31.02 17.51 0.86
C THR A 273 -32.10 18.54 1.26
N PRO A 274 -32.43 18.68 2.56
CA PRO A 274 -33.42 19.67 3.03
C PRO A 274 -33.08 21.13 2.69
N GLY A 275 -31.78 21.46 2.61
CA GLY A 275 -31.29 22.83 2.35
C GLY A 275 -31.26 23.24 0.88
N GLY A 276 -31.57 22.32 -0.05
CA GLY A 276 -31.45 22.54 -1.48
C GLY A 276 -30.02 22.98 -1.86
N TRP A 277 -29.89 23.80 -2.92
CA TRP A 277 -28.60 24.38 -3.35
C TRP A 277 -28.19 25.64 -2.59
N GLY A 278 -29.07 26.19 -1.74
CA GLY A 278 -28.84 27.43 -1.01
C GLY A 278 -27.93 27.24 0.20
N ASN A 279 -28.27 26.29 1.08
CA ASN A 279 -27.55 26.07 2.34
C ASN A 279 -27.12 24.61 2.50
N SER A 280 -25.91 24.42 3.01
CA SER A 280 -25.44 23.11 3.43
C SER A 280 -26.18 22.67 4.69
N THR A 281 -26.57 21.40 4.74
CA THR A 281 -26.92 20.71 5.98
C THR A 281 -25.60 20.34 6.69
N PRO A 282 -25.32 20.86 7.90
CA PRO A 282 -24.04 20.62 8.58
C PRO A 282 -23.80 19.13 8.89
N MET A 283 -22.54 18.72 8.82
CA MET A 283 -22.06 17.42 9.29
C MET A 283 -21.31 17.60 10.62
N THR A 284 -21.19 16.51 11.38
CA THR A 284 -20.44 16.46 12.64
C THR A 284 -19.19 15.63 12.43
N TYR A 285 -18.02 16.17 12.79
CA TYR A 285 -16.76 15.43 12.82
C TYR A 285 -16.67 14.57 14.07
N ASP A 286 -16.26 13.31 13.92
CA ASP A 286 -15.95 12.40 15.00
C ASP A 286 -14.44 12.09 15.01
N PRO A 287 -13.68 12.57 16.03
CA PRO A 287 -12.26 12.30 16.15
C PRO A 287 -11.89 10.83 16.33
N ALA A 288 -12.81 9.99 16.84
CA ALA A 288 -12.54 8.57 17.04
C ALA A 288 -12.52 7.80 15.72
N THR A 289 -13.51 8.07 14.85
CA THR A 289 -13.57 7.47 13.51
C THR A 289 -12.81 8.26 12.46
N LYS A 290 -12.43 9.50 12.77
CA LYS A 290 -11.78 10.50 11.89
C LYS A 290 -12.63 10.91 10.69
N LYS A 291 -13.96 10.85 10.82
CA LYS A 291 -14.91 11.08 9.73
C LYS A 291 -15.95 12.14 10.09
N TRP A 292 -16.47 12.79 9.06
CA TRP A 292 -17.65 13.63 9.17
C TRP A 292 -18.90 12.79 8.91
N SER A 293 -19.99 13.02 9.63
CA SER A 293 -21.25 12.32 9.38
C SER A 293 -22.48 13.20 9.57
N VAL A 294 -23.57 12.84 8.89
CA VAL A 294 -24.90 13.40 9.10
C VAL A 294 -25.95 12.34 8.82
N THR A 295 -26.97 12.27 9.68
CA THR A 295 -28.15 11.43 9.47
C THR A 295 -29.35 12.31 9.14
N LEU A 296 -29.92 12.13 7.96
CA LEU A 296 -31.00 12.97 7.45
C LEU A 296 -31.89 12.23 6.45
N MET A 297 -33.04 12.81 6.17
CA MET A 297 -33.89 12.37 5.06
C MET A 297 -33.32 12.90 3.74
N LEU A 298 -33.04 11.99 2.81
CA LEU A 298 -32.68 12.31 1.44
C LEU A 298 -33.84 12.00 0.51
N THR A 299 -34.05 12.83 -0.51
CA THR A 299 -35.01 12.56 -1.58
C THR A 299 -34.33 11.88 -2.76
N ALA A 300 -35.05 11.00 -3.46
CA ALA A 300 -34.53 10.35 -4.66
C ALA A 300 -34.17 11.38 -5.74
N GLN A 301 -32.94 11.35 -6.23
CA GLN A 301 -32.40 12.26 -7.23
C GLN A 301 -31.42 11.53 -8.14
N ALA A 302 -31.45 11.83 -9.43
CA ALA A 302 -30.53 11.27 -10.42
C ALA A 302 -29.41 12.25 -10.76
N ALA A 303 -28.17 11.81 -10.55
CA ALA A 303 -26.97 12.45 -11.07
C ALA A 303 -26.91 12.32 -12.61
N PRO A 304 -26.19 13.21 -13.33
CA PRO A 304 -25.34 14.28 -12.82
C PRO A 304 -26.06 15.59 -12.50
N ASP A 305 -27.28 15.79 -13.03
CA ASP A 305 -27.98 17.09 -12.95
C ASP A 305 -28.57 17.36 -11.56
N ASN A 306 -28.91 16.31 -10.82
CA ASN A 306 -29.52 16.38 -9.49
C ASN A 306 -28.76 15.51 -8.49
N GLY A 307 -29.01 15.71 -7.19
CA GLY A 307 -28.36 14.96 -6.12
C GLY A 307 -27.90 15.85 -4.98
N PHE A 308 -26.77 15.48 -4.40
CA PHE A 308 -26.05 16.30 -3.43
C PHE A 308 -24.55 16.35 -3.70
N LYS A 309 -23.87 17.28 -3.05
CA LYS A 309 -22.41 17.44 -2.99
C LYS A 309 -21.99 17.71 -1.54
N PHE A 310 -20.72 17.50 -1.25
CA PHE A 310 -20.11 17.98 -0.01
C PHE A 310 -19.54 19.37 -0.24
N ARG A 311 -19.67 20.26 0.75
CA ARG A 311 -19.24 21.65 0.63
C ARG A 311 -18.69 22.15 1.95
N ALA A 312 -17.45 22.65 1.95
CA ALA A 312 -16.84 23.25 3.13
C ALA A 312 -17.32 24.68 3.34
N ASN A 313 -17.45 25.09 4.61
CA ASN A 313 -17.72 26.46 5.06
C ASN A 313 -18.98 27.09 4.45
N ASN A 314 -19.94 26.28 3.99
CA ASN A 314 -21.11 26.74 3.23
C ASN A 314 -20.74 27.57 1.97
N GLN A 315 -19.56 27.33 1.38
CA GLN A 315 -19.01 28.05 0.21
C GLN A 315 -18.59 27.10 -0.90
N TRP A 316 -18.71 27.53 -2.16
CA TRP A 316 -18.36 26.69 -3.31
C TRP A 316 -16.85 26.51 -3.53
N THR A 317 -15.99 27.27 -2.84
CA THR A 317 -14.53 27.22 -3.02
C THR A 317 -13.94 25.82 -2.82
N TYR A 318 -14.43 25.08 -1.83
CA TYR A 318 -14.01 23.69 -1.58
C TYR A 318 -15.25 22.82 -1.51
N ASN A 319 -15.54 22.16 -2.61
CA ASN A 319 -16.66 21.25 -2.70
C ASN A 319 -16.22 19.96 -3.39
N PHE A 320 -16.82 18.86 -2.96
CA PHE A 320 -16.58 17.54 -3.51
C PHE A 320 -17.88 16.99 -4.10
N GLY A 321 -17.72 16.38 -5.27
CA GLY A 321 -18.70 15.47 -5.86
C GLY A 321 -18.04 14.15 -6.19
N ASP A 322 -18.81 13.25 -6.78
CA ASP A 322 -18.29 12.00 -7.33
C ASP A 322 -17.97 12.22 -8.83
N ASN A 323 -17.11 11.39 -9.41
CA ASN A 323 -16.75 11.44 -10.83
C ASN A 323 -17.31 10.27 -11.64
N VAL A 324 -17.83 9.24 -10.97
CA VAL A 324 -18.40 8.05 -11.60
C VAL A 324 -19.70 7.68 -10.89
N LEU A 325 -20.78 7.60 -11.64
CA LEU A 325 -22.06 7.14 -11.11
C LEU A 325 -21.90 5.73 -10.54
N ASN A 326 -22.14 5.57 -9.23
CA ASN A 326 -21.94 4.31 -8.50
C ASN A 326 -20.49 3.82 -8.49
N ASP A 327 -19.51 4.73 -8.38
CA ASP A 327 -18.12 4.33 -8.14
C ASP A 327 -18.05 3.32 -6.96
N PRO A 328 -17.66 2.06 -7.19
CA PRO A 328 -17.53 1.10 -6.09
C PRO A 328 -16.46 1.56 -5.08
N GLU A 329 -15.49 2.35 -5.53
CA GLU A 329 -14.44 2.95 -4.69
C GLU A 329 -14.95 4.20 -3.95
N ARG A 330 -16.07 4.78 -4.39
CA ARG A 330 -16.71 6.00 -3.84
C ARG A 330 -15.73 7.16 -3.64
N LYS A 331 -14.87 7.40 -4.64
CA LYS A 331 -13.84 8.45 -4.58
C LYS A 331 -14.43 9.81 -4.88
N LEU A 332 -13.97 10.81 -4.15
CA LEU A 332 -14.38 12.20 -4.31
C LEU A 332 -13.39 12.97 -5.17
N ARG A 333 -13.92 13.91 -5.96
CA ARG A 333 -13.11 14.90 -6.70
C ARG A 333 -13.57 16.30 -6.38
N TYR A 334 -12.60 17.22 -6.31
CA TYR A 334 -12.93 18.65 -6.28
C TYR A 334 -13.80 18.98 -7.46
N ASP A 335 -14.87 19.73 -7.20
CA ASP A 335 -15.82 20.14 -8.22
C ASP A 335 -16.44 18.96 -9.00
N GLY A 336 -16.41 17.75 -8.45
CA GLY A 336 -17.01 16.56 -9.05
C GLY A 336 -18.51 16.70 -9.33
N VAL A 337 -19.09 15.79 -10.10
CA VAL A 337 -20.52 15.80 -10.40
C VAL A 337 -21.35 15.48 -9.16
N ASN A 338 -22.66 15.77 -9.23
CA ASN A 338 -23.57 15.49 -8.13
C ASN A 338 -23.63 14.00 -7.80
N ILE A 339 -23.87 13.68 -6.53
CA ILE A 339 -24.07 12.33 -6.02
C ILE A 339 -25.57 12.04 -6.00
N GLY A 340 -25.98 11.00 -6.75
CA GLY A 340 -27.37 10.57 -6.84
C GLY A 340 -27.84 9.82 -5.58
N VAL A 341 -29.15 9.82 -5.36
CA VAL A 341 -29.82 9.06 -4.30
C VAL A 341 -30.92 8.24 -4.96
N ALA A 342 -30.84 6.91 -4.88
CA ALA A 342 -31.74 6.03 -5.62
C ALA A 342 -33.18 6.03 -5.08
N THR A 343 -33.35 6.06 -3.76
CA THR A 343 -34.66 6.02 -3.10
C THR A 343 -34.74 7.05 -1.99
N THR A 344 -35.92 7.66 -1.84
CA THR A 344 -36.19 8.56 -0.71
C THR A 344 -36.17 7.75 0.59
N GLY A 345 -35.46 8.24 1.60
CA GLY A 345 -35.33 7.54 2.88
C GLY A 345 -34.46 8.28 3.88
N MET A 346 -34.36 7.73 5.08
CA MET A 346 -33.37 8.16 6.07
C MET A 346 -32.04 7.49 5.77
N TYR A 347 -30.97 8.29 5.72
CA TYR A 347 -29.62 7.83 5.47
C TYR A 347 -28.65 8.42 6.48
N THR A 348 -27.61 7.66 6.81
CA THR A 348 -26.36 8.21 7.34
C THR A 348 -25.39 8.39 6.18
N VAL A 349 -24.97 9.63 5.96
CA VAL A 349 -23.93 10.00 5.00
C VAL A 349 -22.64 10.27 5.76
N THR A 350 -21.55 9.63 5.35
CA THR A 350 -20.22 9.81 5.94
C THR A 350 -19.26 10.36 4.90
N LEU A 351 -18.42 11.31 5.30
CA LEU A 351 -17.34 11.88 4.50
C LEU A 351 -16.00 11.57 5.18
N ASP A 352 -15.09 10.96 4.44
CA ASP A 352 -13.77 10.55 4.89
C ASP A 352 -12.68 11.32 4.14
N LEU A 353 -12.09 12.30 4.84
CA LEU A 353 -11.00 13.14 4.35
C LEU A 353 -9.64 12.76 4.95
N SER A 354 -9.57 11.65 5.69
CA SER A 354 -8.38 11.25 6.45
C SER A 354 -7.25 10.68 5.60
N ASN A 355 -7.52 10.41 4.32
CA ASN A 355 -6.56 9.94 3.33
C ASN A 355 -6.31 11.04 2.28
N PRO A 356 -5.28 11.88 2.45
CA PRO A 356 -4.94 12.94 1.50
C PRO A 356 -4.94 12.45 0.05
N ARG A 357 -5.61 13.20 -0.83
CA ARG A 357 -5.78 12.90 -2.28
C ARG A 357 -6.54 11.60 -2.61
N ASN A 358 -7.01 10.87 -1.62
CA ASN A 358 -7.85 9.68 -1.77
C ASN A 358 -9.11 9.78 -0.88
N TYR A 359 -9.82 10.90 -1.02
CA TYR A 359 -11.02 11.21 -0.25
C TYR A 359 -12.20 10.36 -0.70
N SER A 360 -13.06 9.97 0.23
CA SER A 360 -14.19 9.09 -0.07
C SER A 360 -15.42 9.40 0.77
N TYR A 361 -16.53 8.76 0.44
CA TYR A 361 -17.78 8.88 1.19
C TYR A 361 -18.53 7.55 1.28
N THR A 362 -19.52 7.49 2.19
CA THR A 362 -20.52 6.42 2.21
C THR A 362 -21.92 7.00 2.38
N ILE A 363 -22.91 6.26 1.90
CA ILE A 363 -24.34 6.55 2.04
C ILE A 363 -25.03 5.24 2.43
N THR A 364 -25.53 5.18 3.66
CA THR A 364 -26.09 3.96 4.24
C THR A 364 -27.54 4.20 4.69
N PRO A 365 -28.53 3.46 4.17
CA PRO A 365 -29.90 3.52 4.68
C PRO A 365 -29.96 3.23 6.19
N GLN A 366 -30.91 3.85 6.88
CA GLN A 366 -31.19 3.60 8.30
C GLN A 366 -32.37 2.67 8.52
#